data_AF-A0A4D6HLY3-F1
#
_entry.id   AF-A0A4D6HLY3-F1
#
_cell.length_a   1.000
_cell.length_b   1.000
_cell.length_c   1.000
_cell.angle_alpha   90.00
_cell.angle_beta   90.00
_cell.angle_gamma   90.00
#
_symmetry.space_group_name_H-M   'P 1'
#
loop_
_entity.id
_entity.type
_entity.pdbx_description
1 polymer ?
#
loop_
_entity_poly.entity_id
_entity_poly.type
_entity_poly.pdbx_seq_one_letter_code
_entity_poly.pdbx_strand_id
1 'polypeptide(L)'
;MAWECGIDGCGAVFEDAESTIVHQATEHTRQECQVCGTVVPDGYLAIRHAFTEHSRAEYVRAYGASSEEVRNREELLAEVEDVADMETIAAELKR
;
A
#
# COMPACT_ATOMS: atom_id res chain seq x y z
N MET A 1 -2.43 15.69 10.63
CA MET A 1 -1.02 15.27 10.80
C MET A 1 -0.44 15.18 9.41
N ALA A 2 0.82 15.54 9.18
CA ALA A 2 1.41 15.43 7.85
C ALA A 2 1.76 13.97 7.56
N TRP A 3 1.48 13.51 6.34
CA TRP A 3 1.73 12.14 5.87
C TRP A 3 2.82 12.14 4.81
N GLU A 4 3.90 11.40 5.05
CA GLU A 4 5.00 11.26 4.09
C GLU A 4 4.80 10.02 3.22
N CYS A 5 5.12 10.14 1.93
CA CYS A 5 5.15 9.01 1.02
C CYS A 5 6.26 8.03 1.43
N GLY A 6 5.87 6.86 1.94
CA GLY A 6 6.79 5.80 2.38
C GLY A 6 7.48 5.01 1.27
N ILE A 7 7.45 5.46 0.01
CA ILE A 7 8.21 4.84 -1.08
C ILE A 7 9.62 5.43 -1.10
N ASP A 8 10.62 4.57 -1.01
CA ASP A 8 12.04 4.95 -0.92
C ASP A 8 12.43 5.96 -2.01
N GLY A 9 12.97 7.10 -1.58
CA GLY A 9 13.44 8.16 -2.47
C GLY A 9 12.38 9.17 -2.92
N CYS A 10 11.12 9.06 -2.47
CA CYS A 10 10.08 10.05 -2.79
C CYS A 10 10.15 11.30 -1.90
N GLY A 11 9.92 11.15 -0.59
CA GLY A 11 9.93 12.25 0.38
C GLY A 11 8.80 13.29 0.21
N ALA A 12 7.80 13.03 -0.64
CA ALA A 12 6.63 13.90 -0.77
C ALA A 12 5.76 13.83 0.51
N VAL A 13 5.21 14.97 0.92
CA VAL A 13 4.42 15.10 2.15
C VAL A 13 3.06 15.73 1.85
N PHE A 14 2.00 15.17 2.44
CA PHE A 14 0.61 15.55 2.22
C PHE A 14 -0.11 15.81 3.56
N GLU A 15 -1.29 16.42 3.49
CA GLU A 15 -2.09 16.78 4.66
C GLU A 15 -2.91 15.59 5.21
N ASP A 16 -3.16 14.59 4.37
CA ASP A 16 -3.98 13.42 4.67
C ASP A 16 -3.45 12.13 4.01
N ALA A 17 -3.96 10.99 4.50
CA ALA A 17 -3.54 9.66 4.06
C ALA A 17 -4.03 9.39 2.63
N GLU A 18 -5.24 9.83 2.29
CA GLU A 18 -5.87 9.65 0.99
C GLU A 18 -5.04 10.27 -0.12
N SER A 19 -4.61 11.52 0.04
CA SER A 19 -3.73 12.23 -0.90
C SER A 19 -2.38 11.52 -1.04
N THR A 20 -1.84 11.00 0.07
CA THR A 20 -0.59 10.22 0.04
C THR A 20 -0.76 8.93 -0.76
N ILE A 21 -1.87 8.22 -0.58
CA ILE A 21 -2.17 6.96 -1.28
C ILE A 21 -2.45 7.21 -2.77
N VAL A 22 -3.20 8.27 -3.09
CA VAL A 22 -3.44 8.68 -4.49
C VAL A 22 -2.12 9.02 -5.18
N HIS A 23 -1.25 9.77 -4.52
CA HIS A 23 0.09 10.06 -5.02
C HIS A 23 0.91 8.78 -5.26
N GLN A 24 0.97 7.87 -4.28
CA GLN A 24 1.62 6.55 -4.45
C GLN A 24 1.11 5.81 -5.68
N ALA A 25 -0.19 5.87 -5.92
CA ALA A 25 -0.83 5.11 -6.98
C ALA A 25 -0.67 5.70 -8.39
N THR A 26 -0.37 7.00 -8.49
CA THR A 26 -0.38 7.76 -9.76
C THR A 26 0.99 8.25 -10.17
N GLU A 27 1.85 8.61 -9.22
CA GLU A 27 3.16 9.21 -9.47
C GLU A 27 4.32 8.20 -9.36
N HIS A 28 4.06 6.98 -8.85
CA HIS A 28 5.05 5.91 -8.78
C HIS A 28 4.83 4.80 -9.80
N THR A 29 5.94 4.16 -10.17
CA THR A 29 5.93 3.03 -11.08
C THR A 29 5.14 1.88 -10.47
N ARG A 30 4.11 1.42 -11.18
CA ARG A 30 3.36 0.21 -10.82
C ARG A 30 4.28 -1.01 -10.73
N GLN A 31 3.95 -1.94 -9.86
CA GLN A 31 4.75 -3.12 -9.60
C GLN A 31 3.92 -4.41 -9.73
N GLU A 32 4.60 -5.51 -10.05
CA GLU A 32 3.97 -6.81 -10.17
C GLU A 32 3.86 -7.49 -8.80
N CYS A 33 2.66 -7.96 -8.44
CA CYS A 33 2.49 -8.78 -7.25
C CYS A 33 3.22 -10.12 -7.43
N GLN A 34 4.18 -10.42 -6.54
CA GLN A 34 4.99 -11.64 -6.63
C GLN A 34 4.22 -12.92 -6.32
N VAL A 35 2.98 -12.82 -5.81
CA VAL A 35 2.12 -13.98 -5.56
C VAL A 35 1.34 -14.39 -6.81
N CYS A 36 0.76 -13.43 -7.55
CA CYS A 36 -0.19 -13.71 -8.63
C CYS A 36 0.12 -13.06 -9.99
N GLY A 37 1.15 -12.21 -10.10
CA GLY A 37 1.55 -11.55 -11.34
C GLY A 37 0.69 -10.35 -11.74
N THR A 38 -0.28 -9.94 -10.91
CA THR A 38 -1.10 -8.75 -11.21
C THR A 38 -0.27 -7.49 -11.04
N VAL A 39 -0.34 -6.58 -12.01
CA VAL A 39 0.27 -5.25 -11.92
C VAL A 39 -0.61 -4.36 -11.04
N VAL A 40 -0.08 -3.92 -9.91
CA VAL A 40 -0.76 -3.09 -8.91
C VAL A 40 -0.01 -1.77 -8.71
N PRO A 41 -0.67 -0.71 -8.20
CA PRO A 41 0.02 0.49 -7.80
C PRO A 41 1.03 0.22 -6.67
N ASP A 42 2.10 1.01 -6.59
CA ASP A 42 3.10 0.94 -5.52
C ASP A 42 2.51 1.42 -4.18
N GLY A 43 3.27 1.26 -3.10
CA GLY A 43 2.95 1.76 -1.78
C GLY A 43 1.82 1.00 -1.12
N TYR A 44 0.91 1.73 -0.48
CA TYR A 44 -0.16 1.18 0.34
C TYR A 44 -1.06 0.20 -0.42
N LEU A 45 -1.40 0.48 -1.69
CA LEU A 45 -2.31 -0.37 -2.46
C LEU A 45 -1.67 -1.72 -2.83
N ALA A 46 -0.35 -1.80 -3.01
CA ALA A 46 0.35 -3.07 -3.17
C ALA A 46 0.27 -3.93 -1.90
N ILE A 47 0.51 -3.31 -0.74
CA ILE A 47 0.42 -3.98 0.56
C ILE A 47 -1.01 -4.46 0.81
N ARG A 48 -2.00 -3.59 0.62
CA ARG A 48 -3.41 -3.94 0.80
C ARG A 48 -3.82 -5.10 -0.10
N HIS A 49 -3.49 -5.06 -1.40
CA HIS A 49 -3.73 -6.18 -2.31
C HIS A 49 -3.12 -7.48 -1.78
N ALA A 50 -1.86 -7.44 -1.35
CA ALA A 50 -1.15 -8.62 -0.90
C ALA A 50 -1.80 -9.28 0.33
N PHE A 51 -2.36 -8.49 1.24
CA PHE A 51 -2.92 -8.97 2.50
C PHE A 51 -4.44 -9.20 2.47
N THR A 52 -5.16 -8.65 1.49
CA THR A 52 -6.60 -8.92 1.30
C THR A 52 -6.86 -10.07 0.34
N GLU A 53 -6.03 -10.22 -0.71
CA GLU A 53 -6.25 -11.21 -1.76
C GLU A 53 -5.46 -12.50 -1.58
N HIS A 54 -4.41 -12.49 -0.74
CA HIS A 54 -3.56 -13.66 -0.51
C HIS A 54 -3.38 -13.96 0.98
N SER A 55 -3.02 -15.21 1.27
CA SER A 55 -2.70 -15.60 2.63
C SER A 55 -1.31 -15.11 3.04
N ARG A 56 -1.12 -14.90 4.35
CA ARG A 56 0.20 -14.64 4.96
C ARG A 56 1.28 -15.64 4.51
N ALA A 57 0.91 -16.92 4.37
CA ALA A 57 1.84 -17.96 3.96
C ALA A 57 2.29 -17.81 2.50
N GLU A 58 1.41 -17.34 1.61
CA GLU A 58 1.75 -17.02 0.23
C GLU A 58 2.65 -15.79 0.16
N TYR A 59 2.31 -14.74 0.89
CA TYR A 59 3.13 -13.53 0.97
C TYR A 59 4.56 -13.83 1.45
N VAL A 60 4.72 -14.56 2.56
CA VAL A 60 6.05 -14.96 3.09
C VAL A 60 6.84 -15.76 2.06
N ARG A 61 6.21 -16.69 1.34
CA ARG A 61 6.90 -17.50 0.32
C ARG A 61 7.32 -16.69 -0.90
N ALA A 62 6.47 -15.79 -1.36
CA ALA A 62 6.73 -15.00 -2.57
C ALA A 62 7.77 -13.91 -2.32
N TYR A 63 7.65 -13.19 -1.20
CA TYR A 63 8.46 -12.02 -0.89
C TYR A 63 9.65 -12.32 0.04
N GLY A 64 9.77 -13.55 0.57
CA GLY A 64 10.81 -13.90 1.53
C GLY A 64 10.69 -13.17 2.88
N ALA A 65 9.49 -12.66 3.19
CA ALA A 65 9.26 -11.83 4.38
C ALA A 65 9.33 -12.63 5.69
N SER A 66 9.91 -12.03 6.71
CA SER A 66 9.89 -12.52 8.08
C SER A 66 8.52 -12.29 8.74
N SER A 67 8.26 -13.01 9.84
CA SER A 67 7.05 -12.80 10.64
C SER A 67 6.96 -11.39 11.24
N GLU A 68 8.08 -10.71 11.44
CA GLU A 68 8.12 -9.33 11.93
C GLU A 68 7.70 -8.35 10.83
N GLU A 69 8.25 -8.49 9.63
CA GLU A 69 7.87 -7.66 8.48
C GLU A 69 6.38 -7.81 8.17
N VAL A 70 5.84 -9.03 8.25
CA VAL A 70 4.39 -9.28 8.11
C VAL A 70 3.58 -8.50 9.13
N ARG A 71 3.96 -8.55 10.42
CA ARG A 71 3.23 -7.83 11.48
C ARG A 71 3.29 -6.31 11.26
N ASN A 72 4.45 -5.78 10.90
CA ASN A 72 4.61 -4.36 10.61
C ASN A 72 3.70 -3.91 9.45
N ARG A 73 3.47 -4.77 8.45
CA ARG A 73 2.52 -4.47 7.36
C ARG A 73 1.07 -4.54 7.81
N GLU A 74 0.70 -5.51 8.65
CA GLU A 74 -0.64 -5.61 9.21
C GLU A 74 -0.98 -4.41 10.11
N GLU A 75 -0.03 -3.97 10.93
CA GLU A 75 -0.16 -2.76 11.76
C GLU A 75 -0.30 -1.51 10.90
N LEU A 76 0.54 -1.34 9.88
CA LEU A 76 0.44 -0.22 8.94
C LEU A 76 -0.92 -0.20 8.21
N LEU A 77 -1.44 -1.35 7.80
CA LEU A 77 -2.77 -1.44 7.19
C LEU A 77 -3.84 -0.95 8.16
N ALA A 78 -3.82 -1.42 9.41
CA ALA A 78 -4.79 -1.04 10.42
C ALA A 78 -4.73 0.47 10.74
N GLU A 79 -3.52 1.04 10.86
CA GLU A 79 -3.34 2.47 11.13
C GLU A 79 -3.85 3.35 9.99
N VAL A 80 -3.60 2.96 8.74
CA VAL A 80 -4.08 3.71 7.58
C VAL A 80 -5.59 3.55 7.42
N GLU A 81 -6.14 2.35 7.59
CA GLU A 81 -7.60 2.10 7.46
C GLU A 81 -8.42 2.74 8.58
N ASP A 82 -7.81 3.07 9.73
CA ASP A 82 -8.48 3.83 10.81
C ASP A 82 -8.76 5.29 10.41
N VAL A 83 -7.95 5.85 9.51
CA VAL A 83 -8.00 7.29 9.18
C VAL A 83 -8.36 7.58 7.72
N ALA A 84 -8.13 6.64 6.81
CA ALA A 84 -8.30 6.84 5.37
C ALA A 84 -9.65 6.30 4.87
N ASP A 85 -10.36 7.11 4.09
CA ASP A 85 -11.57 6.68 3.40
C ASP A 85 -11.24 6.04 2.03
N MET A 86 -11.38 4.71 1.99
CA MET A 86 -11.15 3.91 0.78
C MET A 86 -12.12 4.24 -0.37
N GLU A 87 -13.34 4.70 -0.07
CA GLU A 87 -14.28 5.12 -1.12
C GLU A 87 -13.80 6.42 -1.78
N THR A 88 -13.30 7.36 -0.98
CA THR A 88 -12.70 8.62 -1.46
C THR A 88 -11.47 8.36 -2.34
N ILE A 89 -10.54 7.50 -1.91
CA ILE A 89 -9.37 7.10 -2.71
C ILE A 89 -9.82 6.48 -4.04
N ALA A 90 -10.79 5.57 -4.01
CA ALA A 90 -11.29 4.91 -5.21
C ALA A 90 -12.00 5.88 -6.17
N ALA A 91 -12.62 6.93 -5.66
CA ALA A 91 -13.23 7.98 -6.47
C ALA A 91 -12.17 8.83 -7.18
N GLU A 92 -11.13 9.27 -6.46
CA GLU A 92 -10.03 10.06 -7.02
C GLU A 92 -9.26 9.29 -8.12
N LEU A 93 -9.02 7.99 -7.94
CA LEU A 93 -8.30 7.18 -8.93
C LEU A 93 -9.10 6.88 -10.23
N LYS A 94 -10.41 7.13 -10.24
CA LYS A 94 -11.27 6.94 -11.43
C LYS A 94 -11.42 8.20 -12.27
N ARG A 95 -10.95 9.33 -11.75
CA ARG A 95 -11.06 10.64 -12.39
C ARG A 95 -10.11 10.78 -13.59
#